data_AF-A0A0K8PWJ2-F1
#
_entry.id   AF-A0A0K8PWJ2-F1
#
_cell.length_a   1.000
_cell.length_b   1.000
_cell.length_c   1.000
_cell.angle_alpha   90.00
_cell.angle_beta   90.00
_cell.angle_gamma   90.00
#
_symmetry.space_group_name_H-M   'P 1'
#
loop_
_entity.id
_entity.type
_entity.pdbx_description
1 polymer ?
#
loop_
_entity_poly.entity_id
_entity_poly.type
_entity_poly.pdbx_seq_one_letter_code
_entity_poly.pdbx_strand_id
1 'polypeptide(L)'
;MTAQDELRLLPWAGPDGKPCYLSTGDQGGYVSRLADHIEAYQLGMASQLLEHARQVLDDDTEDLEELHLLAAQLTSALRGVLRVATSRGRRPVASGHRRRD
;
A
#
# COMPACT_ATOMS: atom_id res chain seq x y z
N MET A 1 25.10 -13.18 -19.13
CA MET A 1 24.50 -12.90 -17.81
C MET A 1 23.25 -12.07 -18.05
N THR A 2 22.12 -12.72 -18.24
CA THR A 2 20.85 -12.06 -18.55
C THR A 2 20.38 -11.28 -17.34
N ALA A 3 20.21 -9.96 -17.48
CA ALA A 3 19.53 -9.13 -16.50
C ALA A 3 18.22 -9.83 -16.13
N GLN A 4 18.08 -10.24 -14.88
CA GLN A 4 16.79 -10.68 -14.36
C GLN A 4 15.87 -9.47 -14.47
N ASP A 5 14.90 -9.57 -15.36
CA ASP A 5 13.85 -8.59 -15.58
C ASP A 5 13.02 -8.51 -14.30
N GLU A 6 13.40 -7.62 -13.37
CA GLU A 6 12.70 -7.48 -12.10
C GLU A 6 11.34 -6.83 -12.39
N LEU A 7 10.26 -7.57 -12.17
CA LEU A 7 8.91 -7.04 -12.36
C LEU A 7 8.51 -6.16 -11.17
N ARG A 8 8.18 -4.89 -11.42
CA ARG A 8 7.59 -3.98 -10.43
C ARG A 8 6.09 -4.22 -10.34
N LEU A 9 5.58 -4.46 -9.12
CA LEU A 9 4.14 -4.46 -8.87
C LEU A 9 3.59 -3.02 -8.97
N LEU A 10 2.54 -2.79 -9.77
CA LEU A 10 1.93 -1.47 -9.90
C LEU A 10 0.96 -1.16 -8.74
N PRO A 11 0.79 0.10 -8.32
CA PRO A 11 -0.06 0.47 -7.17
C PRO A 11 -1.56 0.40 -7.46
N TRP A 12 -1.95 0.02 -8.69
CA TRP A 12 -3.32 -0.29 -9.09
C TRP A 12 -3.44 -1.76 -9.54
N ALA A 13 -4.67 -2.28 -9.50
CA ALA A 13 -5.02 -3.57 -10.07
C ALA A 13 -5.47 -3.43 -11.53
N GLY A 14 -5.43 -4.53 -12.26
CA GLY A 14 -6.02 -4.60 -13.61
C GLY A 14 -7.54 -4.63 -13.55
N PRO A 15 -8.22 -4.59 -14.71
CA PRO A 15 -9.69 -4.61 -14.79
C PRO A 15 -10.35 -5.77 -14.04
N ASP A 16 -9.69 -6.94 -14.04
CA ASP A 16 -10.16 -8.15 -13.34
C ASP A 16 -9.84 -8.17 -11.83
N GLY A 17 -9.33 -7.06 -11.28
CA GLY A 17 -8.82 -6.99 -9.90
C GLY A 17 -7.48 -7.72 -9.68
N LYS A 18 -6.85 -8.25 -10.73
CA LYS A 18 -5.58 -8.97 -10.65
C LYS A 18 -4.40 -8.01 -10.48
N PRO A 19 -3.31 -8.41 -9.77
CA PRO A 19 -2.08 -7.64 -9.71
C PRO A 19 -1.49 -7.36 -11.10
N CYS A 20 -1.06 -6.13 -11.36
CA CYS A 20 -0.39 -5.75 -12.60
C CYS A 20 1.10 -5.51 -12.34
N TYR A 21 1.93 -5.91 -13.30
CA TYR A 21 3.38 -5.80 -13.20
C TYR A 21 3.95 -5.03 -14.39
N LEU A 22 5.01 -4.26 -14.13
CA LEU A 22 5.78 -3.50 -15.11
C LEU A 22 7.21 -4.05 -15.16
N SER A 23 7.72 -4.37 -16.35
CA SER A 23 9.14 -4.69 -16.54
C SER A 23 10.01 -3.47 -16.23
N THR A 24 11.08 -3.66 -15.45
CA THR A 24 12.00 -2.60 -15.03
C THR A 24 13.18 -2.38 -15.98
N GLY A 25 13.17 -3.03 -17.15
CA GLY A 25 14.22 -2.92 -18.16
C GLY A 25 14.44 -1.50 -18.70
N ASP A 26 13.45 -0.62 -18.57
CA ASP A 26 13.55 0.82 -18.87
C ASP A 26 13.23 1.65 -17.60
N GLN A 27 14.26 1.95 -16.83
CA GLN A 27 14.12 2.76 -15.61
C GLN A 27 13.66 4.18 -15.98
N GLY A 28 12.40 4.52 -15.67
CA GLY A 28 11.86 5.88 -15.82
C GLY A 28 10.82 6.08 -16.92
N GLY A 29 10.31 5.01 -17.54
CA GLY A 29 9.20 5.09 -18.49
C GLY A 29 7.92 5.73 -17.92
N TYR A 30 7.00 6.16 -18.80
CA TYR A 30 5.76 6.87 -18.40
C TYR A 30 4.97 6.15 -17.32
N VAL A 31 4.80 4.82 -17.46
CA VAL A 31 4.06 4.00 -16.49
C VAL A 31 4.77 3.95 -15.14
N SER A 32 6.11 3.95 -15.11
CA SER A 32 6.88 4.00 -13.86
C SER A 32 6.63 5.32 -13.12
N ARG A 33 6.67 6.46 -13.82
CA ARG A 33 6.40 7.76 -13.21
C ARG A 33 4.95 7.90 -12.74
N LEU A 34 4.01 7.33 -13.49
CA LEU A 34 2.62 7.26 -13.07
C LEU A 34 2.45 6.41 -11.79
N ALA A 35 3.16 5.29 -11.70
CA ALA A 35 3.23 4.47 -10.48
C ALA A 35 3.77 5.28 -9.30
N ASP A 36 4.87 6.02 -9.48
CA ASP A 36 5.45 6.85 -8.43
C ASP A 36 4.48 7.93 -7.95
N HIS A 37 3.75 8.57 -8.87
CA HIS A 37 2.76 9.59 -8.55
C HIS A 37 1.57 9.02 -7.75
N ILE A 38 1.03 7.89 -8.20
CA ILE A 38 -0.10 7.23 -7.50
C ILE A 38 0.34 6.73 -6.12
N GLU A 39 1.54 6.18 -5.99
CA GLU A 39 2.10 5.81 -4.70
C GLU A 39 2.21 7.00 -3.75
N ALA A 40 2.74 8.14 -4.23
CA ALA A 40 2.84 9.36 -3.44
C ALA A 40 1.46 9.86 -2.98
N TYR A 41 0.47 9.82 -3.87
CA TYR A 41 -0.91 10.18 -3.53
C TYR A 41 -1.50 9.25 -2.45
N GLN A 42 -1.38 7.93 -2.62
CA GLN A 42 -1.86 6.96 -1.63
C GLN A 42 -1.21 7.14 -0.25
N LEU A 43 0.10 7.41 -0.20
CA LEU A 43 0.81 7.68 1.04
C LEU A 43 0.40 9.01 1.69
N GLY A 44 0.15 10.04 0.89
CA GLY A 44 -0.37 11.32 1.37
C GLY A 44 -1.76 11.16 2.01
N MET A 45 -2.67 10.45 1.34
CA MET A 45 -4.00 10.14 1.88
C MET A 45 -3.93 9.31 3.17
N ALA A 46 -3.05 8.30 3.22
CA ALA A 46 -2.85 7.52 4.44
C ALA A 46 -2.32 8.38 5.60
N SER A 47 -1.44 9.34 5.31
CA SER A 47 -0.91 10.26 6.33
C SER A 47 -1.99 11.19 6.88
N GLN A 48 -2.85 11.74 6.02
CA GLN A 48 -3.99 12.57 6.43
C GLN A 48 -5.00 11.77 7.28
N LEU A 49 -5.27 10.53 6.89
CA LEU A 49 -6.17 9.66 7.64
C LEU A 49 -5.62 9.31 9.03
N LEU A 50 -4.30 9.11 9.15
CA LEU A 50 -3.67 8.88 10.45
C LEU A 50 -3.77 10.09 11.39
N GLU A 51 -3.64 11.30 10.85
CA GLU A 51 -3.82 12.53 11.63
C GLU A 51 -5.28 12.66 12.12
N HIS A 52 -6.24 12.41 11.23
CA HIS A 52 -7.65 12.39 11.61
C HIS A 52 -7.96 11.30 12.65
N ALA A 53 -7.40 10.10 12.49
CA ALA A 53 -7.58 9.01 13.45
C ALA A 53 -7.08 9.38 14.84
N ARG A 54 -5.95 10.09 14.91
CA ARG A 54 -5.41 10.60 16.18
C ARG A 54 -6.35 11.61 16.83
N GLN A 55 -6.94 12.52 16.05
CA GLN A 55 -7.92 13.49 16.56
C GLN A 55 -9.17 12.81 17.13
N VAL A 56 -9.71 11.80 16.43
CA VAL A 56 -10.87 11.03 16.90
C VAL A 56 -10.54 10.25 18.18
N LEU A 57 -9.32 9.71 18.30
CA LEU A 57 -8.89 8.99 19.50
C LEU A 57 -8.55 9.91 20.69
N ASP A 58 -8.18 11.16 20.43
CA ASP A 58 -7.91 12.17 21.46
C ASP A 58 -9.22 12.82 21.97
N ASP A 59 -10.32 12.71 21.22
CA ASP A 59 -11.65 13.14 21.62
C ASP A 59 -12.33 12.04 22.46
N ASP A 60 -13.04 12.40 23.54
CA ASP A 60 -13.74 11.46 24.43
C ASP A 60 -15.06 10.98 23.79
N THR A 61 -15.07 10.68 22.49
CA THR A 61 -16.27 10.27 21.76
C THR A 61 -16.58 8.80 21.99
N GLU A 62 -17.78 8.51 22.48
CA GLU A 62 -18.32 7.14 22.54
C GLU A 62 -19.02 6.73 21.22
N ASP A 63 -18.75 7.44 20.11
CA ASP A 63 -19.37 7.16 18.82
C ASP A 63 -18.74 5.92 18.15
N LEU A 64 -19.34 4.77 18.47
CA LEU A 64 -18.93 3.47 17.95
C LEU A 64 -19.07 3.38 16.41
N GLU A 65 -20.00 4.12 15.80
CA GLU A 65 -20.18 4.12 14.34
C GLU A 65 -19.02 4.85 13.65
N GLU A 66 -18.63 6.01 14.19
CA GLU A 66 -17.45 6.76 13.73
C GLU A 66 -16.17 5.92 13.86
N LEU A 67 -15.97 5.24 14.99
CA LEU A 67 -14.82 4.36 15.22
C LEU A 67 -14.79 3.17 14.23
N HIS A 68 -15.93 2.55 13.95
CA HIS A 68 -16.01 1.47 12.95
C HIS A 68 -15.68 1.97 11.54
N LEU A 69 -16.19 3.13 11.16
CA LEU A 69 -15.89 3.75 9.87
C LEU A 69 -14.40 4.06 9.74
N LEU A 70 -13.82 4.69 10.77
CA LEU A 70 -12.40 5.01 10.83
C LEU A 70 -11.52 3.76 10.73
N ALA A 71 -11.86 2.69 11.45
CA ALA A 71 -11.15 1.42 11.39
C ALA A 71 -11.20 0.79 9.98
N ALA A 72 -12.35 0.88 9.30
CA ALA A 72 -12.50 0.40 7.93
C ALA A 72 -11.63 1.21 6.94
N GLN A 73 -11.62 2.53 7.09
CA GLN A 73 -10.78 3.43 6.28
C GLN A 73 -9.28 3.15 6.51
N LEU A 74 -8.85 3.01 7.77
CA LEU A 74 -7.46 2.71 8.14
C LEU A 74 -7.02 1.37 7.58
N THR A 75 -7.87 0.35 7.65
CA THR A 75 -7.59 -0.97 7.06
C THR A 75 -7.40 -0.86 5.55
N SER A 76 -8.20 -0.05 4.87
CA SER A 76 -8.05 0.19 3.43
C SER A 76 -6.75 0.92 3.09
N ALA A 77 -6.42 1.98 3.83
CA ALA A 77 -5.19 2.74 3.66
C ALA A 77 -3.95 1.85 3.90
N LEU A 78 -3.95 1.03 4.95
CA LEU A 78 -2.86 0.09 5.25
C LEU A 78 -2.65 -0.94 4.13
N ARG A 79 -3.72 -1.47 3.53
CA ARG A 79 -3.59 -2.33 2.34
C ARG A 79 -2.90 -1.60 1.18
N GLY A 80 -3.24 -0.34 0.95
CA GLY A 80 -2.55 0.53 -0.01
C GLY A 80 -1.07 0.68 0.30
N VAL A 81 -0.72 1.07 1.54
CA VAL A 81 0.66 1.24 2.01
C VAL A 81 1.48 -0.04 1.85
N LEU A 82 0.93 -1.20 2.20
CA LEU A 82 1.60 -2.50 2.03
C LEU A 82 1.85 -2.81 0.55
N ARG A 83 0.91 -2.44 -0.34
CA ARG A 83 1.09 -2.58 -1.78
C ARG A 83 2.21 -1.68 -2.29
N VAL A 84 2.27 -0.43 -1.85
CA VAL A 84 3.36 0.51 -2.19
C VAL A 84 4.71 -0.01 -1.69
N ALA A 85 4.78 -0.51 -0.46
CA ALA A 85 6.01 -1.09 0.09
C ALA A 85 6.48 -2.30 -0.73
N THR A 86 5.55 -3.17 -1.13
CA THR A 86 5.81 -4.33 -1.99
C THR A 86 6.27 -3.92 -3.39
N SER A 87 5.61 -2.92 -4.01
CA SER A 87 6.00 -2.32 -5.30
C SER A 87 7.46 -1.85 -5.28
N ARG A 88 7.87 -1.18 -4.21
CA ARG A 88 9.23 -0.63 -4.04
C ARG A 88 10.27 -1.66 -3.57
N GLY A 89 9.94 -2.95 -3.56
CA GLY A 89 10.89 -4.00 -3.20
C GLY A 89 11.23 -4.07 -1.71
N ARG A 90 10.52 -3.36 -0.83
CA ARG A 90 10.58 -3.66 0.61
C ARG A 90 9.80 -4.94 0.83
N ARG A 91 10.47 -6.09 0.71
CA ARG A 91 9.93 -7.36 1.23
C ARG A 91 9.59 -7.14 2.71
N PRO A 92 8.32 -7.22 3.13
CA PRO A 92 8.07 -7.66 4.48
C PRO A 92 8.63 -9.08 4.50
N VAL A 93 9.72 -9.31 5.24
CA VAL A 93 10.12 -10.67 5.57
C VAL A 93 8.89 -11.30 6.20
N ALA A 94 8.27 -12.27 5.52
CA ALA A 94 7.15 -12.99 6.07
C ALA A 94 7.60 -13.54 7.42
N SER A 95 6.96 -13.12 8.50
CA SER A 95 7.16 -13.69 9.83
C SER A 95 6.93 -15.20 9.69
N GLY A 96 8.02 -15.95 9.71
CA GLY A 96 8.00 -17.39 9.57
C GLY A 96 7.24 -17.97 10.75
N HIS A 97 5.95 -18.28 10.55
CA HIS A 97 5.21 -19.15 11.45
C HIS A 97 5.77 -20.57 11.28
N ARG A 98 6.92 -20.82 11.90
CA ARG A 98 7.38 -22.18 12.19
C ARG A 98 6.42 -22.75 13.23
N ARG A 99 5.35 -23.40 12.77
CA ARG A 99 4.76 -24.50 13.56
C ARG A 99 5.87 -25.52 13.75
N ARG A 100 6.34 -25.63 14.99
CA ARG A 100 7.08 -26.80 15.46
C ARG A 100 6.03 -27.86 15.74
N ASP A 101 6.09 -28.95 15.00
CA ASP A 101 5.70 -30.27 15.49
C ASP A 101 6.98 -30.95 16.00
#